data_AF-A0A8J4YI65-F1
#
_entry.id   AF-A0A8J4YI65-F1
#
_cell.length_a   1.000
_cell.length_b   1.000
_cell.length_c   1.000
_cell.angle_alpha   90.00
_cell.angle_beta   90.00
_cell.angle_gamma   90.00
#
_symmetry.space_group_name_H-M   'P 1'
#
loop_
_entity.id
_entity.type
_entity.pdbx_description
1 polymer ?
#
loop_
_entity_poly.entity_id
_entity_poly.type
_entity_poly.pdbx_seq_one_letter_code
_entity_poly.pdbx_strand_id
1 'polypeptide(L)'
;MYELLGLDLLCLLAQNKVGEFHTTLEHLPPPAVTDNVYIRHPVAMEQYLMEGAYNKIYLAKGEVPAEGYKFFIEELLSTIREDIADCVENAYDRIRPEDIGKMLYLSSTKEILKYCETRGWQVGVGVLS
;
A
#
# COMPACT_ATOMS: atom_id res chain seq x y z
N MET A 1 -2.04 26.09 0.06
CA MET A 1 -3.37 25.49 -0.23
C MET A 1 -3.20 24.33 -1.21
N TYR A 2 -2.40 23.32 -0.85
CA TYR A 2 -2.15 22.11 -1.66
C TYR A 2 -2.14 20.84 -0.79
N GLU A 3 -2.04 20.99 0.53
CA GLU A 3 -2.16 19.90 1.49
C GLU A 3 -3.50 19.17 1.42
N LEU A 4 -4.61 19.91 1.33
CA LEU A 4 -5.96 19.32 1.17
C LEU A 4 -6.10 18.55 -0.13
N LEU A 5 -5.51 19.07 -1.21
CA LEU A 5 -5.54 18.42 -2.52
C LEU A 5 -4.71 17.13 -2.51
N GLY A 6 -3.53 17.12 -1.88
CA GLY A 6 -2.76 15.88 -1.74
C GLY A 6 -3.44 14.85 -0.84
N LEU A 7 -4.21 15.29 0.17
CA LEU A 7 -5.08 14.40 0.95
C LEU A 7 -6.19 13.78 0.09
N ASP A 8 -6.84 14.60 -0.74
CA ASP A 8 -7.87 14.14 -1.67
C ASP A 8 -7.30 13.10 -2.67
N LEU A 9 -6.12 13.36 -3.23
CA LEU A 9 -5.39 12.43 -4.09
C LEU A 9 -5.07 11.11 -3.37
N LEU A 10 -4.58 11.15 -2.13
CA LEU A 10 -4.37 9.92 -1.34
C LEU A 10 -5.67 9.18 -1.04
N CYS A 11 -6.76 9.92 -0.81
CA CYS A 11 -8.07 9.34 -0.57
C CYS A 11 -8.59 8.60 -1.83
N LEU A 12 -8.36 9.15 -3.02
CA LEU A 12 -8.68 8.48 -4.29
C LEU A 12 -7.86 7.20 -4.46
N LEU A 13 -6.56 7.20 -4.12
CA LEU A 13 -5.73 6.00 -4.16
C LEU A 13 -6.20 4.94 -3.17
N ALA A 14 -6.51 5.33 -1.92
CA ALA A 14 -7.03 4.42 -0.90
C ALA A 14 -8.36 3.76 -1.31
N GLN A 15 -9.20 4.47 -2.08
CA GLN A 15 -10.45 3.94 -2.62
C GLN A 15 -10.27 3.15 -3.93
N ASN A 16 -9.04 2.92 -4.37
CA ASN A 16 -8.73 2.30 -5.66
C ASN A 16 -9.33 3.05 -6.87
N LYS A 17 -9.53 4.37 -6.74
CA LYS A 17 -10.09 5.26 -7.78
C LYS A 17 -8.99 5.93 -8.60
N VAL A 18 -8.13 5.11 -9.19
CA VAL A 18 -6.96 5.58 -9.96
C VAL A 18 -7.36 6.43 -11.18
N GLY A 19 -8.53 6.17 -11.79
CA GLY A 19 -9.04 7.00 -12.89
C GLY A 19 -9.36 8.45 -12.49
N GLU A 20 -10.01 8.63 -11.33
CA GLU A 20 -10.29 9.97 -10.79
C GLU A 20 -8.97 10.66 -10.36
N PHE A 21 -8.01 9.89 -9.83
CA PHE A 21 -6.69 10.38 -9.45
C PHE A 21 -5.95 11.02 -10.63
N HIS A 22 -5.84 10.33 -11.77
CA HIS A 22 -5.20 10.90 -12.96
C HIS A 22 -5.98 12.09 -13.52
N THR A 23 -7.32 12.01 -13.54
CA THR A 23 -8.16 13.12 -13.99
C THR A 23 -7.90 14.38 -13.16
N THR A 24 -7.82 14.26 -11.84
CA THR A 24 -7.51 15.38 -10.94
C THR A 24 -6.09 15.90 -11.17
N LEU A 25 -5.11 15.03 -11.43
CA LEU A 25 -3.75 15.44 -11.77
C LEU A 25 -3.67 16.21 -13.10
N GLU A 26 -4.42 15.80 -14.12
CA GLU A 26 -4.46 16.47 -15.42
C GLU A 26 -5.07 17.89 -15.35
N HIS A 27 -5.98 18.12 -14.40
CA HIS A 27 -6.54 19.45 -14.15
C HIS A 27 -5.56 20.41 -13.47
N LEU A 28 -4.47 19.91 -12.90
CA LEU A 28 -3.51 20.74 -12.17
C LEU A 28 -2.46 21.33 -13.12
N PRO A 29 -2.06 22.59 -12.90
CA PRO A 29 -0.99 23.18 -13.68
C PRO A 29 0.32 22.41 -13.44
N PRO A 30 1.11 22.09 -14.49
CA PRO A 30 2.37 21.35 -14.38
C PRO A 30 3.34 21.84 -13.28
N PRO A 31 3.55 23.17 -13.07
CA PRO A 31 4.44 23.63 -12.01
C PRO A 31 3.92 23.26 -10.61
N ALA A 32 2.61 23.16 -10.39
CA ALA A 32 2.08 22.76 -9.10
C ALA A 32 2.40 21.29 -8.79
N VAL A 33 2.39 20.41 -9.79
CA VAL A 33 2.68 18.97 -9.65
C VAL A 33 4.16 18.74 -9.34
N THR A 34 5.07 19.49 -9.98
CA THR A 34 6.52 19.31 -9.80
C THR A 34 7.09 20.02 -8.57
N ASP A 35 6.49 21.15 -8.16
CA ASP A 35 7.04 22.01 -7.10
C ASP A 35 6.43 21.68 -5.72
N ASN A 36 5.19 21.16 -5.65
CA ASN A 36 4.55 20.85 -4.37
C ASN A 36 4.89 19.44 -3.87
N VAL A 37 5.53 19.38 -2.71
CA VAL A 37 5.78 18.13 -1.95
C VAL A 37 4.49 17.35 -1.65
N TYR A 38 3.37 18.05 -1.42
CA TYR A 38 2.07 17.46 -1.11
C TYR A 38 1.43 16.70 -2.28
N ILE A 39 1.76 17.05 -3.53
CA ILE A 39 1.25 16.37 -4.73
C ILE A 39 2.24 15.29 -5.16
N ARG A 40 3.54 15.57 -5.07
CA ARG A 40 4.59 14.59 -5.41
C ARG A 40 4.50 13.31 -4.59
N HIS A 41 4.10 13.42 -3.33
CA HIS A 41 4.00 12.27 -2.45
C HIS A 41 2.91 11.27 -2.91
N PRO A 42 1.63 11.66 -3.13
CA PRO A 42 0.62 10.79 -3.73
C PRO A 42 1.02 10.22 -5.10
N VAL A 43 1.66 11.02 -5.96
CA VAL A 43 2.15 10.54 -7.28
C VAL A 43 3.19 9.43 -7.11
N ALA A 44 4.14 9.58 -6.19
CA ALA A 44 5.12 8.54 -5.90
C ALA A 44 4.45 7.28 -5.32
N MET A 45 3.43 7.44 -4.46
CA MET A 45 2.68 6.30 -3.90
C MET A 45 1.95 5.50 -4.97
N GLU A 46 1.32 6.18 -5.92
CA GLU A 46 0.64 5.55 -7.05
C GLU A 46 1.63 4.77 -7.92
N GLN A 47 2.80 5.35 -8.21
CA GLN A 47 3.86 4.64 -8.94
C GLN A 47 4.33 3.40 -8.18
N TYR A 48 4.54 3.51 -6.87
CA TYR A 48 4.94 2.36 -6.05
C TYR A 48 3.86 1.28 -6.02
N LEU A 49 2.58 1.65 -6.06
CA LEU A 49 1.47 0.72 -6.16
C LEU A 49 1.49 -0.03 -7.51
N MET A 50 1.69 0.70 -8.62
CA MET A 50 1.80 0.10 -9.96
C MET A 50 3.02 -0.80 -10.12
N GLU A 51 4.17 -0.41 -9.56
CA GLU A 51 5.40 -1.20 -9.58
C GLU A 51 5.35 -2.41 -8.61
N GLY A 52 4.34 -2.51 -7.74
CA GLY A 52 4.32 -3.46 -6.63
C GLY A 52 5.43 -3.20 -5.59
N ALA A 53 5.98 -1.99 -5.57
CA ALA A 53 7.07 -1.56 -4.71
C ALA A 53 6.57 -1.16 -3.31
N TYR A 54 5.79 -2.02 -2.67
CA TYR A 54 5.13 -1.78 -1.39
C TYR A 54 6.08 -1.39 -0.24
N ASN A 55 7.35 -1.83 -0.31
CA ASN A 55 8.39 -1.46 0.65
C ASN A 55 8.59 0.07 0.68
N LYS A 56 8.53 0.71 -0.48
CA LYS A 56 8.68 2.16 -0.59
C LYS A 56 7.48 2.87 0.01
N ILE A 57 6.26 2.35 -0.15
CA ILE A 57 5.04 2.86 0.49
C ILE A 57 5.17 2.77 2.01
N TYR A 58 5.64 1.63 2.51
CA TYR A 58 5.87 1.41 3.93
C TYR A 58 6.91 2.38 4.52
N LEU A 59 8.02 2.62 3.83
CA LEU A 59 9.03 3.61 4.24
C LEU A 59 8.47 5.03 4.20
N ALA A 60 7.70 5.35 3.16
CA ALA A 60 7.13 6.67 2.96
C ALA A 60 6.06 7.04 4.00
N LYS A 61 5.44 6.06 4.68
CA LYS A 61 4.65 6.28 5.91
C LYS A 61 5.45 7.04 7.00
N GLY A 62 6.76 6.82 7.07
CA GLY A 62 7.66 7.50 8.02
C GLY A 62 8.11 8.90 7.59
N GLU A 63 7.98 9.22 6.30
CA GLU A 63 8.43 10.49 5.69
C GLU A 63 7.28 11.44 5.32
N VAL A 64 6.11 11.24 5.92
CA VAL A 64 4.93 12.05 5.60
C VAL A 64 5.06 13.50 6.08
N PRO A 65 4.71 14.49 5.25
CA PRO A 65 4.81 15.90 5.62
C PRO A 65 3.71 16.35 6.60
N ALA A 66 2.63 15.58 6.77
CA ALA A 66 1.50 15.91 7.62
C ALA A 66 0.84 14.67 8.24
N GLU A 67 0.31 14.80 9.46
CA GLU A 67 -0.33 13.69 10.20
C GLU A 67 -1.54 13.10 9.47
N GLY A 68 -2.31 13.93 8.76
CA GLY A 68 -3.47 13.46 7.99
C GLY A 68 -3.09 12.45 6.90
N TYR A 69 -1.89 12.56 6.31
CA TYR A 69 -1.42 11.67 5.26
C TYR A 69 -1.13 10.27 5.82
N LYS A 70 -0.63 10.22 7.06
CA LYS A 70 -0.32 8.98 7.75
C LYS A 70 -1.55 8.08 7.84
N PHE A 71 -2.71 8.64 8.20
CA PHE A 71 -3.96 7.89 8.31
C PHE A 71 -4.36 7.23 6.99
N PHE A 72 -4.35 7.98 5.89
CA PHE A 72 -4.69 7.43 4.57
C PHE A 72 -3.66 6.41 4.07
N ILE A 73 -2.37 6.63 4.34
CA ILE A 73 -1.31 5.68 3.95
C ILE A 73 -1.41 4.40 4.78
N GLU A 74 -1.77 4.47 6.06
CA GLU A 74 -2.03 3.30 6.89
C GLU A 74 -3.20 2.48 6.36
N GLU A 75 -4.29 3.13 5.98
CA GLU A 75 -5.45 2.45 5.39
C GLU A 75 -5.12 1.83 4.02
N LEU A 76 -4.44 2.59 3.15
CA LEU A 76 -3.98 2.09 1.85
C LEU A 76 -3.05 0.88 2.00
N LEU A 77 -2.10 0.92 2.94
CA LEU A 77 -1.23 -0.21 3.24
C LEU A 77 -2.01 -1.43 3.73
N SER A 78 -3.10 -1.22 4.47
CA SER A 78 -3.98 -2.32 4.88
C SER A 78 -4.67 -2.94 3.68
N THR A 79 -5.27 -2.15 2.80
CA THR A 79 -5.93 -2.63 1.57
C THR A 79 -4.95 -3.33 0.64
N ILE A 80 -3.76 -2.77 0.43
CA ILE A 80 -2.69 -3.39 -0.35
C ILE A 80 -2.28 -4.72 0.26
N ARG A 81 -2.13 -4.79 1.58
CA ARG A 81 -1.78 -6.04 2.27
C ARG A 81 -2.83 -7.11 2.01
N GLU A 82 -4.11 -6.74 1.99
CA GLU A 82 -5.19 -7.64 1.62
C GLU A 82 -5.08 -8.09 0.15
N ASP A 83 -4.85 -7.16 -0.78
CA ASP A 83 -4.68 -7.50 -2.20
C ASP A 83 -3.47 -8.44 -2.46
N ILE A 84 -2.34 -8.20 -1.77
CA ILE A 84 -1.19 -9.10 -1.79
C ILE A 84 -1.58 -10.49 -1.25
N ALA A 85 -2.33 -10.53 -0.15
CA ALA A 85 -2.77 -11.79 0.43
C ALA A 85 -3.68 -12.56 -0.54
N ASP A 86 -4.66 -11.90 -1.15
CA ASP A 86 -5.51 -12.47 -2.19
C ASP A 86 -4.71 -12.94 -3.41
N CYS A 87 -3.68 -12.19 -3.82
CA CYS A 87 -2.78 -12.59 -4.90
C CYS A 87 -1.95 -13.84 -4.51
N VAL A 88 -1.46 -13.90 -3.28
CA VAL A 88 -0.70 -15.06 -2.77
C VAL A 88 -1.59 -16.31 -2.73
N GLU A 89 -2.85 -16.18 -2.31
CA GLU A 89 -3.83 -17.29 -2.31
C GLU A 89 -4.10 -17.85 -3.71
N ASN A 90 -4.17 -16.96 -4.71
CA ASN A 90 -4.43 -17.36 -6.08
C ASN A 90 -3.17 -17.84 -6.83
N ALA A 91 -1.99 -17.30 -6.50
CA ALA A 91 -0.75 -17.57 -7.20
C ALA A 91 0.02 -18.79 -6.63
N TYR A 92 -0.11 -19.07 -5.34
CA TYR A 92 0.65 -20.11 -4.66
C TYR A 92 -0.26 -21.09 -3.92
N ASP A 93 -0.24 -22.34 -4.35
CA ASP A 93 -0.83 -23.46 -3.60
C ASP A 93 -0.11 -23.65 -2.25
N ARG A 94 1.21 -23.37 -2.22
CA ARG A 94 2.07 -23.54 -1.05
C ARG A 94 3.14 -22.46 -1.00
N ILE A 95 3.26 -21.76 0.13
CA ILE A 95 4.26 -20.73 0.36
C ILE A 95 4.81 -20.82 1.78
N ARG A 96 6.08 -20.41 1.98
CA ARG A 96 6.67 -20.42 3.32
C ARG A 96 6.17 -19.21 4.12
N PRO A 97 5.95 -19.36 5.44
CA PRO A 97 5.56 -18.23 6.30
C PRO A 97 6.56 -17.07 6.23
N GLU A 98 7.86 -17.35 6.06
CA GLU A 98 8.90 -16.34 5.96
C GLU A 98 8.75 -15.47 4.70
N ASP A 99 8.31 -16.06 3.58
CA ASP A 99 8.11 -15.33 2.33
C ASP A 99 6.81 -14.52 2.37
N ILE A 100 5.75 -15.07 2.98
CA ILE A 100 4.54 -14.31 3.35
C ILE A 100 4.93 -13.09 4.20
N GLY A 101 5.76 -13.28 5.21
CA GLY A 101 6.23 -12.21 6.08
C GLY A 101 6.93 -11.07 5.33
N LYS A 102 7.80 -11.42 4.39
CA LYS A 102 8.47 -10.43 3.53
C LYS A 102 7.48 -9.71 2.60
N MET A 103 6.49 -10.41 2.04
CA MET A 103 5.49 -9.82 1.14
C MET A 103 4.51 -8.89 1.88
N LEU A 104 4.05 -9.29 3.08
CA LEU A 104 3.08 -8.54 3.88
C LEU A 104 3.73 -7.51 4.83
N TYR A 105 5.06 -7.38 4.80
CA TYR A 105 5.86 -6.54 5.69
C TYR A 105 5.58 -6.83 7.17
N LEU A 106 5.53 -8.12 7.51
CA LEU A 106 5.38 -8.60 8.89
C LEU A 106 6.74 -9.04 9.41
N SER A 107 7.20 -8.36 10.47
CA SER A 107 8.52 -8.58 11.04
C SER A 107 8.57 -9.79 11.99
N SER A 108 7.42 -10.14 12.59
CA SER A 108 7.35 -11.19 13.60
C SER A 108 6.67 -12.44 13.06
N THR A 109 7.30 -13.60 13.24
CA THR A 109 6.69 -14.91 12.94
C THR A 109 5.34 -15.08 13.62
N LYS A 110 5.14 -14.51 14.82
CA LYS A 110 3.83 -14.55 15.50
C LYS A 110 2.76 -13.74 14.75
N GLU A 111 3.12 -12.59 14.18
CA GLU A 111 2.19 -11.77 13.40
C GLU A 111 1.83 -12.45 12.09
N ILE A 112 2.80 -13.08 11.44
CA ILE A 112 2.59 -13.88 10.22
C ILE A 112 1.61 -15.02 10.49
N LEU A 113 1.86 -15.82 11.53
CA LEU A 113 0.98 -16.93 11.92
C LEU A 113 -0.43 -16.46 12.23
N LYS A 114 -0.57 -15.37 13.01
CA LYS A 114 -1.87 -14.78 13.33
C LYS A 114 -2.60 -14.29 12.07
N TYR A 115 -1.87 -13.73 11.11
CA TYR A 115 -2.45 -13.28 9.85
C TYR A 115 -2.90 -14.47 8.99
N CYS A 116 -2.09 -15.53 8.90
CA CYS A 116 -2.47 -16.79 8.27
C CYS A 116 -3.73 -17.40 8.90
N GLU A 117 -3.82 -17.43 10.23
CA GLU A 117 -5.01 -17.92 10.95
C GLU A 117 -6.26 -17.07 10.64
N THR A 118 -6.11 -15.75 10.57
CA THR A 118 -7.22 -14.83 10.25
C THR A 118 -7.76 -15.07 8.84
N ARG A 119 -6.86 -15.37 7.88
CA ARG A 119 -7.20 -15.72 6.50
C ARG A 119 -7.61 -17.19 6.31
N GLY A 120 -7.45 -18.03 7.33
CA GLY A 120 -7.73 -19.48 7.24
C GLY A 120 -6.66 -20.29 6.50
N TRP A 121 -5.46 -19.75 6.31
CA TRP A 121 -4.35 -20.47 5.67
C TRP A 121 -3.81 -21.55 6.61
N GLN A 122 -3.78 -22.79 6.14
CA GLN A 122 -3.31 -23.93 6.94
C GLN A 122 -1.79 -23.91 7.07
N VAL A 123 -1.27 -23.45 8.21
CA VAL A 123 0.17 -23.49 8.51
C VAL A 123 0.62 -24.92 8.81
N GLY A 124 0.84 -25.71 7.75
CA GLY A 124 1.45 -27.03 7.83
C GLY A 124 2.91 -26.95 8.26
N VAL A 125 3.31 -27.78 9.22
CA VAL A 125 4.72 -27.96 9.60
C VAL A 125 5.47 -28.52 8.39
N GLY A 126 6.10 -27.64 7.60
CA GLY A 126 7.00 -27.99 6.50
C GLY A 126 6.44 -27.81 5.09
N VAL A 127 5.12 -27.83 4.86
CA VAL A 127 4.49 -27.44 3.58
C VAL A 127 3.00 -27.21 3.84
N LEU A 128 2.45 -26.07 3.44
CA LEU A 128 0.99 -25.84 3.46
C LEU A 128 0.35 -26.83 2.48
N SER A 129 -0.76 -27.47 2.85
CA SER A 129 -1.58 -28.33 1.97
C SER A 129 -3.04 -27.96 2.17
#